data_AF-A0A8S4G4V3-F1
#
_entry.id   AF-A0A8S4G4V3-F1
#
_cell.length_a   1.000
_cell.length_b   1.000
_cell.length_c   1.000
_cell.angle_alpha   90.00
_cell.angle_beta   90.00
_cell.angle_gamma   90.00
#
_symmetry.space_group_name_H-M   'P 1'
#
loop_
_entity.id
_entity.type
_entity.pdbx_description
1 polymer ?
#
loop_
_entity_poly.entity_id
_entity_poly.type
_entity_poly.pdbx_seq_one_letter_code
_entity_poly.pdbx_strand_id
1 'polypeptide(L)'
;MSPVGVDAAVQVTGTRCVAGGYRWNPYFTQLADPLNHDLYNQECGADNPLRCDVGDLTARLGTIDIGGDRQVFVDSNFPLEGAVTAVGRSIVIFGPERSGERFACANLLPDNDIIKYANIMKPPRFVLGQFLADIRRVMGVPPWMVGVDARRTRTLQGGACVQLLLHFMGPDAGKLELDFTRLLASGRLDEPSVFVPGFIDQKRKRTISYRNCGEGRDNNEKTKKSTFSSIFFKSSASRRTPLARMSYVLIMYLARMAM
;
A
#
# COMPACT_ATOMS: atom_id res chain seq x y z
N MET A 1 2.22 1.47 -25.86
CA MET A 1 2.08 2.82 -25.27
C MET A 1 2.86 2.87 -23.97
N SER A 2 3.34 4.05 -23.62
CA SER A 2 3.83 4.34 -22.27
C SER A 2 2.67 4.25 -21.27
N PRO A 3 2.91 3.76 -20.04
CA PRO A 3 1.90 3.82 -18.99
C PRO A 3 1.50 5.27 -18.70
N VAL A 4 0.24 5.47 -18.33
CA VAL A 4 -0.24 6.74 -17.80
C VAL A 4 0.47 7.02 -16.48
N GLY A 5 0.89 8.26 -16.26
CA GLY A 5 1.65 8.66 -15.08
C GLY A 5 1.06 9.90 -14.42
N VAL A 6 1.87 10.96 -14.36
CA VAL A 6 1.46 12.24 -13.75
C VAL A 6 0.34 12.95 -14.51
N ASP A 7 0.15 12.62 -15.79
CA ASP A 7 -0.90 13.16 -16.63
C ASP A 7 -2.30 12.71 -16.20
N ALA A 8 -2.43 11.63 -15.43
CA ALA A 8 -3.70 11.26 -14.78
C ALA A 8 -4.14 12.27 -13.70
N ALA A 9 -3.19 12.93 -13.05
CA ALA A 9 -3.43 13.82 -11.91
C ALA A 9 -3.62 15.30 -12.29
N VAL A 10 -3.47 15.64 -13.58
CA VAL A 10 -3.58 17.01 -14.07
C VAL A 10 -5.02 17.51 -13.92
N GLN A 11 -5.24 18.69 -13.33
CA GLN A 11 -6.59 19.23 -13.12
C GLN A 11 -7.29 19.62 -14.43
N VAL A 12 -6.54 20.14 -15.39
CA VAL A 12 -7.04 20.53 -16.71
C VAL A 12 -7.26 19.27 -17.56
N THR A 13 -8.50 19.05 -17.99
CA THR A 13 -8.91 17.82 -18.68
C THR A 13 -8.37 17.71 -20.11
N GLY A 14 -8.16 18.84 -20.80
CA GLY A 14 -7.60 18.86 -22.16
C GLY A 14 -6.18 18.30 -22.29
N THR A 15 -5.42 18.23 -21.19
CA THR A 15 -4.07 17.66 -21.14
C THR A 15 -3.97 16.42 -20.24
N ARG A 16 -5.10 15.98 -19.68
CA ARG A 16 -5.17 14.78 -18.85
C ARG A 16 -5.12 13.53 -19.73
N CYS A 17 -4.49 12.47 -19.24
CA CYS A 17 -4.48 11.14 -19.88
C CYS A 17 -3.90 11.09 -21.31
N VAL A 18 -3.09 12.07 -21.72
CA VAL A 18 -2.50 12.12 -23.06
C VAL A 18 -1.61 10.89 -23.30
N ALA A 19 -0.89 10.43 -22.26
CA ALA A 19 0.00 9.27 -22.35
C ALA A 19 -0.73 7.95 -22.67
N GLY A 20 -2.04 7.87 -22.37
CA GLY A 20 -2.88 6.73 -22.74
C GLY A 20 -3.00 6.51 -24.25
N GLY A 21 -2.66 7.51 -25.07
CA GLY A 21 -2.55 7.39 -26.51
C GLY A 21 -3.88 7.18 -27.24
N TYR A 22 -3.84 6.41 -28.32
CA TYR A 22 -4.97 6.04 -29.18
C TYR A 22 -5.70 4.77 -28.70
N ARG A 23 -6.90 4.57 -29.24
CA ARG A 23 -7.68 3.35 -29.01
C ARG A 23 -6.90 2.12 -29.44
N TRP A 24 -6.95 1.09 -28.60
CA TRP A 24 -6.17 -0.12 -28.86
C TRP A 24 -6.91 -1.05 -29.85
N ASN A 25 -6.30 -1.27 -31.01
CA ASN A 25 -6.82 -2.17 -32.04
C ASN A 25 -5.70 -3.09 -32.58
N PRO A 26 -5.45 -4.24 -31.93
CA PRO A 26 -4.41 -5.18 -32.35
C PRO A 26 -4.79 -5.99 -33.59
N TYR A 27 -6.08 -6.06 -33.95
CA TYR A 27 -6.58 -6.85 -35.07
C TYR A 27 -6.87 -6.04 -36.33
N PHE A 28 -6.61 -4.73 -36.28
CA PHE A 28 -6.86 -3.81 -37.39
C PHE A 28 -8.28 -3.95 -37.95
N THR A 29 -9.26 -4.05 -37.05
CA THR A 29 -10.68 -3.94 -37.41
C THR A 29 -10.85 -2.68 -38.26
N GLN A 30 -11.42 -2.83 -39.46
CA GLN A 30 -11.61 -1.77 -40.49
C GLN A 30 -10.35 -1.29 -41.22
N LEU A 31 -9.40 -2.19 -41.47
CA LEU A 31 -8.19 -1.91 -42.28
C LEU A 31 -8.49 -1.28 -43.65
N ALA A 32 -9.64 -1.59 -44.26
CA ALA A 32 -10.01 -1.09 -45.59
C ALA A 32 -10.37 0.40 -45.62
N ASP A 33 -10.89 0.96 -44.51
CA ASP A 33 -11.26 2.37 -44.41
C ASP A 33 -11.16 2.89 -42.96
N PRO A 34 -9.93 3.06 -42.43
CA PRO A 34 -9.72 3.31 -40.99
C PRO A 34 -10.24 4.66 -40.49
N LEU A 35 -10.53 5.60 -41.39
CA LEU A 35 -11.01 6.95 -41.05
C LEU A 35 -12.53 7.08 -41.14
N ASN A 36 -13.23 6.02 -41.55
CA ASN A 36 -14.66 6.02 -41.72
C ASN A 36 -15.37 5.65 -40.42
N HIS A 37 -15.51 6.66 -39.56
CA HIS A 37 -16.20 6.52 -38.28
C HIS A 37 -17.69 6.17 -38.42
N ASP A 38 -18.33 6.55 -39.51
CA ASP A 38 -19.75 6.23 -39.74
C ASP A 38 -19.94 4.73 -39.98
N LEU A 39 -19.10 4.13 -40.81
CA LEU A 39 -19.07 2.67 -41.01
C LEU A 39 -18.71 1.96 -39.70
N TYR A 40 -17.74 2.50 -38.95
CA TYR A 40 -17.41 1.96 -37.64
C TYR A 40 -18.63 1.88 -36.73
N ASN A 41 -19.33 3.00 -36.57
CA ASN A 41 -20.48 3.10 -35.67
C ASN A 41 -21.68 2.25 -36.11
N GLN A 42 -21.77 1.92 -37.41
CA GLN A 42 -22.82 1.03 -37.94
C GLN A 42 -22.51 -0.45 -37.69
N GLU A 43 -21.24 -0.83 -37.78
CA GLU A 43 -20.84 -2.24 -37.69
C GLU A 43 -20.41 -2.68 -36.30
N CYS A 44 -19.82 -1.77 -35.52
CA CYS A 44 -19.39 -2.05 -34.16
C CYS A 44 -20.54 -1.77 -33.18
N GLY A 45 -20.89 -2.78 -32.39
CA GLY A 45 -21.87 -2.66 -31.33
C GLY A 45 -21.92 -3.93 -30.48
N ALA A 46 -22.84 -3.96 -29.51
CA ALA A 46 -23.06 -5.11 -28.65
C ALA A 46 -23.43 -6.39 -29.42
N ASP A 47 -24.18 -6.26 -30.53
CA ASP A 47 -24.59 -7.39 -31.38
C ASP A 47 -23.46 -7.91 -32.26
N ASN A 48 -22.44 -7.08 -32.54
CA ASN A 48 -21.32 -7.43 -33.40
C ASN A 48 -19.97 -6.99 -32.79
N PRO A 49 -19.61 -7.57 -31.62
CA PRO A 49 -18.48 -7.10 -30.83
C PRO A 49 -17.12 -7.33 -31.50
N LEU A 50 -17.05 -8.24 -32.48
CA LEU A 50 -15.82 -8.56 -33.22
C LEU A 50 -15.49 -7.53 -34.32
N ARG A 51 -16.43 -6.65 -34.68
CA ARG A 51 -16.18 -5.50 -35.57
C ARG A 51 -15.65 -4.27 -34.83
N CYS A 52 -15.68 -4.30 -33.50
CA CYS A 52 -15.18 -3.23 -32.66
C CYS A 52 -13.68 -3.33 -32.44
N ASP A 53 -13.02 -2.19 -32.26
CA ASP A 53 -11.67 -2.16 -31.73
C ASP A 53 -11.65 -2.86 -30.37
N VAL A 54 -10.62 -3.67 -30.11
CA VAL A 54 -10.50 -4.42 -28.85
C VAL A 54 -10.55 -3.51 -27.62
N GLY A 55 -10.00 -2.30 -27.72
CA GLY A 55 -10.03 -1.29 -26.67
C GLY A 55 -11.35 -0.48 -26.57
N ASP A 56 -12.31 -0.66 -27.49
CA ASP A 56 -13.61 0.04 -27.42
C ASP A 56 -14.62 -0.70 -26.56
N LEU A 57 -14.50 -0.51 -25.25
CA LEU A 57 -15.47 -1.07 -24.30
C LEU A 57 -16.82 -0.37 -24.38
N THR A 58 -16.85 0.92 -24.73
CA THR A 58 -18.09 1.71 -24.74
C THR A 58 -19.05 1.25 -25.83
N ALA A 59 -18.55 0.91 -27.01
CA ALA A 59 -19.41 0.40 -28.08
C ALA A 59 -19.99 -0.99 -27.77
N ARG A 60 -19.26 -1.83 -27.02
CA ARG A 60 -19.69 -3.18 -26.66
C ARG A 60 -20.55 -3.25 -25.41
N LEU A 61 -20.22 -2.46 -24.40
CA LEU A 61 -20.81 -2.55 -23.06
C LEU A 61 -21.70 -1.35 -22.68
N GLY A 62 -21.68 -0.28 -23.49
CA GLY A 62 -22.37 0.97 -23.20
C GLY A 62 -21.53 1.96 -22.37
N THR A 63 -22.17 3.08 -22.01
CA THR A 63 -21.57 4.12 -21.16
C THR A 63 -21.71 3.80 -19.67
N ILE A 64 -20.91 4.47 -18.85
CA ILE A 64 -20.98 4.36 -17.39
C ILE A 64 -21.47 5.67 -16.79
N ASP A 65 -22.14 5.58 -15.64
CA ASP A 65 -22.57 6.76 -14.88
C ASP A 65 -21.63 6.98 -13.69
N ILE A 66 -20.99 8.15 -13.65
CA ILE A 66 -20.06 8.51 -12.58
C ILE A 66 -20.86 9.13 -11.42
N GLY A 67 -20.66 8.61 -10.21
CA GLY A 67 -21.36 9.07 -9.00
C GLY A 67 -22.64 8.30 -8.69
N GLY A 68 -22.99 7.30 -9.50
CA GLY A 68 -24.07 6.35 -9.24
C GLY A 68 -23.63 5.10 -8.45
N ASP A 69 -24.45 4.05 -8.56
CA ASP A 69 -24.18 2.74 -7.94
C ASP A 69 -23.02 1.99 -8.61
N ARG A 70 -22.46 1.00 -7.90
CA ARG A 70 -21.41 0.14 -8.43
C ARG A 70 -21.92 -0.70 -9.60
N GLN A 71 -21.25 -0.62 -10.75
CA GLN A 71 -21.57 -1.40 -11.94
C GLN A 71 -20.56 -2.55 -12.14
N VAL A 72 -20.99 -3.63 -12.79
CA VAL A 72 -20.17 -4.78 -13.16
C VAL A 72 -20.44 -5.12 -14.62
N PHE A 73 -19.39 -5.29 -15.40
CA PHE A 73 -19.46 -5.59 -16.82
C PHE A 73 -18.68 -6.87 -17.12
N VAL A 74 -19.09 -7.56 -18.17
CA VAL A 74 -18.43 -8.77 -18.67
C VAL A 74 -18.21 -8.60 -20.17
N ASP A 75 -16.95 -8.69 -20.61
CA ASP A 75 -16.55 -8.60 -22.01
C ASP A 75 -15.72 -9.83 -22.35
N SER A 76 -16.15 -10.59 -23.36
CA SER A 76 -15.46 -11.79 -23.84
C SER A 76 -14.33 -11.50 -24.83
N ASN A 77 -14.27 -10.27 -25.36
CA ASN A 77 -13.32 -9.80 -26.37
C ASN A 77 -12.20 -8.93 -25.77
N PHE A 78 -12.10 -8.81 -24.44
CA PHE A 78 -11.07 -8.04 -23.76
C PHE A 78 -10.02 -8.95 -23.10
N PRO A 79 -8.93 -9.31 -23.80
CA PRO A 79 -7.98 -10.31 -23.31
C PRO A 79 -7.07 -9.75 -22.22
N LEU A 80 -6.98 -10.46 -21.09
CA LEU A 80 -6.09 -10.13 -19.98
C LEU A 80 -4.77 -10.91 -20.01
N GLU A 81 -4.66 -11.92 -20.87
CA GLU A 81 -3.49 -12.81 -20.97
C GLU A 81 -3.13 -13.09 -22.44
N GLY A 82 -1.99 -13.74 -22.66
CA GLY A 82 -1.48 -14.10 -23.99
C GLY A 82 -0.68 -13.00 -24.68
N ALA A 83 -0.33 -13.24 -25.95
CA ALA A 83 0.50 -12.32 -26.74
C ALA A 83 -0.20 -10.98 -27.01
N VAL A 84 -1.53 -10.99 -27.12
CA VAL A 84 -2.38 -9.81 -27.23
C VAL A 84 -3.08 -9.63 -25.89
N THR A 85 -2.53 -8.79 -25.02
CA THR A 85 -3.08 -8.53 -23.69
C THR A 85 -3.36 -7.04 -23.47
N ALA A 86 -4.41 -6.77 -22.69
CA ALA A 86 -4.74 -5.45 -22.16
C ALA A 86 -3.87 -5.06 -20.95
N VAL A 87 -3.26 -6.03 -20.26
CA VAL A 87 -2.35 -5.78 -19.14
C VAL A 87 -1.15 -4.96 -19.62
N GLY A 88 -0.77 -3.94 -18.84
CA GLY A 88 0.26 -2.98 -19.20
C GLY A 88 -0.23 -1.83 -20.10
N ARG A 89 -1.51 -1.82 -20.47
CA ARG A 89 -2.16 -0.68 -21.14
C ARG A 89 -2.87 0.21 -20.13
N SER A 90 -3.65 1.16 -20.63
CA SER A 90 -4.46 2.07 -19.82
C SER A 90 -5.91 2.02 -20.22
N ILE A 91 -6.80 2.20 -19.25
CA ILE A 91 -8.19 2.54 -19.47
C ILE A 91 -8.36 4.05 -19.42
N VAL A 92 -9.18 4.61 -20.29
CA VAL A 92 -9.52 6.04 -20.34
C VAL A 92 -11.03 6.17 -20.26
N ILE A 93 -11.50 6.99 -19.33
CA ILE A 93 -12.88 7.41 -19.20
C ILE A 93 -13.00 8.74 -19.91
N PHE A 94 -13.90 8.80 -20.89
CA PHE A 94 -14.21 10.01 -21.62
C PHE A 94 -15.25 10.85 -20.88
N GLY A 95 -15.32 12.14 -21.22
CA GLY A 95 -16.31 13.07 -20.66
C GLY A 95 -17.74 12.71 -21.06
N PRO A 96 -18.72 13.50 -20.57
CA PRO A 96 -20.15 13.22 -20.78
C PRO A 96 -20.51 13.16 -22.27
N GLU A 97 -21.61 12.47 -22.59
CA GLU A 97 -22.19 12.38 -23.94
C GLU A 97 -21.19 11.95 -25.03
N ARG A 98 -20.29 11.01 -24.71
CA ARG A 98 -19.22 10.53 -25.61
C ARG A 98 -18.32 11.65 -26.13
N SER A 99 -18.13 12.71 -25.36
CA SER A 99 -17.20 13.79 -25.72
C SER A 99 -15.77 13.27 -25.85
N GLY A 100 -14.95 13.91 -26.70
CA GLY A 100 -13.54 13.57 -26.87
C GLY A 100 -12.64 13.95 -25.68
N GLU A 101 -13.21 14.58 -24.65
CA GLU A 101 -12.51 14.99 -23.44
C GLU A 101 -12.09 13.77 -22.62
N ARG A 102 -10.84 13.72 -22.17
CA ARG A 102 -10.34 12.63 -21.33
C ARG A 102 -10.57 12.98 -19.87
N PHE A 103 -11.60 12.40 -19.27
CA PHE A 103 -12.00 12.68 -17.90
C PHE A 103 -11.06 12.02 -16.87
N ALA A 104 -10.73 10.74 -17.04
CA ALA A 104 -9.86 10.01 -16.12
C ALA A 104 -9.16 8.84 -16.81
N CYS A 105 -8.09 8.34 -16.20
CA CYS A 105 -7.36 7.20 -16.74
C CYS A 105 -6.58 6.47 -15.65
N ALA A 106 -6.32 5.20 -15.89
CA ALA A 106 -5.53 4.35 -15.02
C ALA A 106 -4.80 3.27 -15.82
N ASN A 107 -3.70 2.76 -15.29
CA ASN A 107 -3.01 1.61 -15.86
C ASN A 107 -3.72 0.32 -15.47
N LEU A 108 -3.77 -0.63 -16.41
CA LEU A 108 -4.23 -1.98 -16.19
C LEU A 108 -3.04 -2.83 -15.73
N LEU A 109 -3.03 -3.17 -14.45
CA LEU A 109 -1.94 -3.89 -13.81
C LEU A 109 -2.44 -5.26 -13.31
N PRO A 110 -1.56 -6.26 -13.18
CA PRO A 110 -1.92 -7.52 -12.54
C PRO A 110 -2.44 -7.31 -11.12
N ASP A 111 -3.48 -8.07 -10.76
CA ASP A 111 -4.02 -8.09 -9.41
C ASP A 111 -3.55 -9.38 -8.71
N ASN A 112 -2.55 -9.25 -7.84
CA ASN A 112 -2.01 -10.37 -7.06
C ASN A 112 -2.68 -10.40 -5.69
N ASP A 113 -3.06 -11.58 -5.17
CA ASP A 113 -3.58 -11.74 -3.80
C ASP A 113 -2.62 -12.58 -2.94
N ILE A 114 -1.99 -11.94 -1.95
CA ILE A 114 -1.17 -12.62 -0.94
C ILE A 114 -1.98 -12.78 0.33
N ILE A 115 -2.16 -14.04 0.74
CA ILE A 115 -2.94 -14.41 1.92
C ILE A 115 -2.00 -14.75 3.08
N LYS A 116 -2.16 -14.06 4.23
CA LYS A 116 -1.30 -14.28 5.40
C LYS A 116 -2.08 -14.26 6.71
N TYR A 117 -1.72 -15.14 7.63
CA TYR A 117 -2.21 -15.08 9.00
C TYR A 117 -1.40 -14.09 9.83
N ALA A 118 -2.10 -13.27 10.63
CA ALA A 118 -1.49 -12.41 11.64
C ALA A 118 -2.17 -12.60 12.99
N ASN A 119 -1.37 -12.67 14.06
CA ASN A 119 -1.87 -12.77 15.42
C ASN A 119 -1.74 -11.40 16.10
N ILE A 120 -2.85 -10.77 16.44
CA ILE A 120 -2.87 -9.42 17.00
C ILE A 120 -3.31 -9.47 18.45
N MET A 121 -2.65 -8.70 19.31
CA MET A 121 -3.10 -8.52 20.70
C MET A 121 -4.42 -7.74 20.73
N LYS A 122 -5.40 -8.22 21.51
CA LYS A 122 -6.73 -7.63 21.58
C LYS A 122 -6.79 -6.53 22.66
N PRO A 123 -6.83 -5.23 22.31
CA PRO A 123 -7.12 -4.18 23.28
C PRO A 123 -8.56 -4.32 23.84
N PRO A 124 -8.88 -3.69 24.98
CA PRO A 124 -10.17 -3.84 25.67
C PRO A 124 -11.41 -3.55 24.81
N ARG A 125 -11.29 -2.70 23.78
CA ARG A 125 -12.34 -2.37 22.81
C ARG A 125 -11.89 -2.63 21.37
N PHE A 126 -11.33 -3.81 21.12
CA PHE A 126 -10.92 -4.19 19.78
C PHE A 126 -12.14 -4.33 18.84
N VAL A 127 -12.14 -3.55 17.77
CA VAL A 127 -13.10 -3.64 16.67
C VAL A 127 -12.32 -3.90 15.39
N LEU A 128 -12.64 -4.98 14.68
CA LEU A 128 -11.91 -5.41 13.49
C LEU A 128 -11.93 -4.34 12.39
N GLY A 129 -13.09 -3.70 12.16
CA GLY A 129 -13.23 -2.62 11.18
C GLY A 129 -12.34 -1.42 11.50
N GLN A 130 -12.24 -1.03 12.78
CA GLN A 130 -11.38 0.07 13.21
C GLN A 130 -9.89 -0.29 13.03
N PHE A 131 -9.50 -1.51 13.42
CA PHE A 131 -8.16 -2.03 13.18
C PHE A 131 -7.77 -1.94 11.70
N LEU A 132 -8.63 -2.45 10.83
CA LEU A 132 -8.37 -2.48 9.39
C LEU A 132 -8.33 -1.07 8.79
N ALA A 133 -9.19 -0.16 9.24
CA ALA A 133 -9.18 1.24 8.83
C ALA A 133 -7.88 1.96 9.26
N ASP A 134 -7.42 1.74 10.49
CA ASP A 134 -6.19 2.35 11.00
C ASP A 134 -4.95 1.81 10.27
N ILE A 135 -4.88 0.51 10.00
CA ILE A 135 -3.80 -0.10 9.21
C ILE A 135 -3.77 0.47 7.79
N ARG A 136 -4.92 0.47 7.08
CA ARG A 136 -5.02 1.03 5.72
C ARG A 136 -4.62 2.50 5.68
N ARG A 137 -5.03 3.29 6.69
CA ARG A 137 -4.68 4.70 6.81
C ARG A 137 -3.18 4.90 7.02
N VAL A 138 -2.53 4.12 7.87
CA VAL A 138 -1.07 4.23 8.10
C VAL A 138 -0.30 3.76 6.88
N MET A 139 -0.70 2.65 6.26
CA MET A 139 -0.10 2.15 5.03
C MET A 139 -0.39 3.06 3.81
N GLY A 140 -1.37 3.95 3.89
CA GLY A 140 -1.72 4.85 2.78
C GLY A 140 -2.31 4.12 1.58
N VAL A 141 -3.11 3.07 1.84
CA VAL A 141 -3.67 2.20 0.81
C VAL A 141 -5.19 2.29 0.78
N PRO A 142 -5.82 2.14 -0.41
CA PRO A 142 -7.27 2.13 -0.53
C PRO A 142 -7.90 0.88 0.09
N PRO A 143 -9.23 0.91 0.36
CA PRO A 143 -9.92 -0.18 1.07
C PRO A 143 -9.83 -1.56 0.41
N TRP A 144 -9.66 -1.62 -0.91
CA TRP A 144 -9.60 -2.89 -1.65
C TRP A 144 -8.22 -3.55 -1.66
N MET A 145 -7.14 -2.84 -1.29
CA MET A 145 -5.77 -3.40 -1.34
C MET A 145 -5.37 -4.22 -0.10
N VAL A 146 -6.04 -4.01 1.04
CA VAL A 146 -5.79 -4.79 2.26
C VAL A 146 -7.12 -5.20 2.83
N GLY A 147 -7.43 -6.51 2.82
CA GLY A 147 -8.68 -7.08 3.33
C GLY A 147 -8.46 -8.04 4.49
N VAL A 148 -9.53 -8.38 5.21
CA VAL A 148 -9.55 -9.43 6.23
C VAL A 148 -10.73 -10.36 5.98
N ASP A 149 -10.52 -11.68 6.03
CA ASP A 149 -11.63 -12.64 6.07
C ASP A 149 -12.15 -12.78 7.51
N ALA A 150 -13.24 -12.07 7.80
CA ALA A 150 -13.90 -12.11 9.10
C ALA A 150 -14.39 -13.52 9.48
N ARG A 151 -14.72 -14.39 8.52
CA ARG A 151 -15.23 -15.75 8.77
C ARG A 151 -14.16 -16.70 9.29
N ARG A 152 -12.89 -16.41 8.99
CA ARG A 152 -11.73 -17.19 9.44
C ARG A 152 -11.03 -16.58 10.66
N THR A 153 -11.62 -15.54 11.25
CA THR A 153 -11.10 -14.91 12.45
C THR A 153 -11.29 -15.81 13.67
N ARG A 154 -10.24 -16.03 14.47
CA ARG A 154 -10.27 -16.87 15.68
C ARG A 154 -9.69 -16.14 16.88
N THR A 155 -10.30 -16.29 18.05
CA THR A 155 -9.70 -15.81 19.31
C THR A 155 -8.75 -16.85 19.89
N LEU A 156 -7.57 -16.40 20.32
CA LEU A 156 -6.55 -17.25 20.93
C LEU A 156 -6.33 -16.86 22.40
N GLN A 157 -5.67 -17.75 23.16
CA GLN A 157 -5.18 -17.48 24.52
C GLN A 157 -6.23 -16.88 25.46
N GLY A 158 -7.40 -17.52 25.55
CA GLY A 158 -8.47 -17.06 26.45
C GLY A 158 -9.08 -15.69 26.08
N GLY A 159 -8.91 -15.25 24.83
CA GLY A 159 -9.47 -13.98 24.33
C GLY A 159 -8.50 -12.80 24.35
N ALA A 160 -7.26 -13.00 24.80
CA ALA A 160 -6.22 -11.96 24.81
C ALA A 160 -5.70 -11.63 23.39
N CYS A 161 -5.82 -12.56 22.45
CA CYS A 161 -5.34 -12.38 21.08
C CYS A 161 -6.39 -12.78 20.04
N VAL A 162 -6.23 -12.24 18.84
CA VAL A 162 -7.04 -12.55 17.67
C VAL A 162 -6.16 -12.93 16.50
N GLN A 163 -6.45 -14.07 15.89
CA GLN A 163 -5.85 -14.50 14.63
C GLN A 163 -6.74 -14.04 13.48
N LEU A 164 -6.13 -13.30 12.54
CA LEU A 164 -6.77 -12.74 11.36
C LEU A 164 -6.18 -13.38 10.11
N LEU A 165 -7.02 -13.65 9.11
CA LEU A 165 -6.57 -13.98 7.76
C LEU A 165 -6.63 -12.71 6.92
N LEU A 166 -5.47 -12.17 6.56
CA LEU A 166 -5.32 -10.96 5.78
C LEU A 166 -5.13 -11.30 4.30
N HIS A 167 -5.66 -10.43 3.45
CA HIS A 167 -5.47 -10.42 2.01
C HIS A 167 -4.76 -9.13 1.62
N PHE A 168 -3.66 -9.23 0.90
CA PHE A 168 -2.94 -8.12 0.31
C PHE A 168 -3.11 -8.21 -1.20
N MET A 169 -3.88 -7.28 -1.77
CA MET A 169 -4.33 -7.30 -3.16
C MET A 169 -3.68 -6.18 -3.98
N GLY A 170 -3.54 -6.40 -5.28
CA GLY A 170 -2.99 -5.44 -6.23
C GLY A 170 -1.58 -5.76 -6.73
N PRO A 171 -1.02 -4.89 -7.59
CA PRO A 171 0.29 -5.11 -8.21
C PRO A 171 1.44 -5.14 -7.19
N ASP A 172 1.31 -4.36 -6.11
CA ASP A 172 2.31 -4.20 -5.06
C ASP A 172 2.07 -5.12 -3.84
N ALA A 173 1.25 -6.18 -3.96
CA ALA A 173 0.85 -7.04 -2.84
C ALA A 173 2.01 -7.51 -1.95
N GLY A 174 3.15 -7.86 -2.54
CA GLY A 174 4.36 -8.26 -1.79
C GLY A 174 4.96 -7.14 -0.95
N LYS A 175 4.95 -5.90 -1.46
CA LYS A 175 5.36 -4.72 -0.69
C LYS A 175 4.38 -4.44 0.44
N LEU A 176 3.07 -4.59 0.19
CA LEU A 176 2.04 -4.39 1.20
C LEU A 176 2.20 -5.36 2.37
N GLU A 177 2.43 -6.64 2.09
CA GLU A 177 2.66 -7.68 3.11
C GLU A 177 3.91 -7.37 3.95
N LEU A 178 5.01 -6.99 3.30
CA LEU A 178 6.26 -6.66 3.96
C LEU A 178 6.14 -5.42 4.85
N ASP A 179 5.50 -4.36 4.35
CA ASP A 179 5.30 -3.12 5.10
C ASP A 179 4.32 -3.33 6.26
N PHE A 180 3.30 -4.17 6.09
CA PHE A 180 2.41 -4.56 7.18
C PHE A 180 3.17 -5.30 8.29
N THR A 181 4.02 -6.26 7.93
CA THR A 181 4.85 -7.00 8.88
C THR A 181 5.79 -6.07 9.64
N ARG A 182 6.46 -5.14 8.94
CA ARG A 182 7.28 -4.09 9.58
C ARG A 182 6.46 -3.20 10.50
N LEU A 183 5.28 -2.77 10.05
CA LEU A 183 4.41 -1.88 10.81
C LEU A 183 3.93 -2.56 12.11
N LEU A 184 3.61 -3.85 12.09
CA LEU A 184 3.24 -4.59 13.31
C LEU A 184 4.43 -4.79 14.26
N ALA A 185 5.64 -4.99 13.74
CA ALA A 185 6.83 -5.20 14.54
C ALA A 185 7.34 -3.89 15.19
N SER A 186 7.39 -2.79 14.43
CA SER A 186 7.92 -1.50 14.89
C SER A 186 6.85 -0.58 15.50
N GLY A 187 5.58 -0.82 15.18
CA GLY A 187 4.47 0.10 15.47
C GLY A 187 4.47 1.37 14.63
N ARG A 188 5.37 1.51 13.63
CA ARG A 188 5.56 2.73 12.83
C ARG A 188 5.90 2.46 11.36
N LEU A 189 5.31 3.26 10.47
CA LEU A 189 5.64 3.30 9.04
C LEU A 189 5.75 4.77 8.57
N ASP A 190 6.97 5.18 8.20
CA ASP A 190 7.28 6.59 7.89
C ASP A 190 6.82 7.06 6.52
N GLU A 191 6.64 6.14 5.57
CA GLU A 191 6.20 6.40 4.20
C GLU A 191 4.94 5.58 3.86
N PRO A 192 4.10 6.01 2.92
CA PRO A 192 3.00 5.18 2.44
C PRO A 192 3.53 3.99 1.62
N SER A 193 2.85 2.86 1.72
CA SER A 193 3.20 1.64 0.96
C SER A 193 2.94 1.80 -0.53
N VAL A 194 1.98 2.63 -0.94
CA VAL A 194 1.65 2.89 -2.34
C VAL A 194 1.71 4.39 -2.63
N PHE A 195 2.23 4.72 -3.82
CA PHE A 195 2.21 6.07 -4.35
C PHE A 195 1.04 6.22 -5.33
N VAL A 196 0.15 7.17 -5.05
CA VAL A 196 -0.98 7.49 -5.95
C VAL A 196 -0.78 8.91 -6.48
N PRO A 197 -0.49 9.08 -7.78
CA PRO A 197 -0.35 10.41 -8.38
C PRO A 197 -1.57 11.28 -8.11
N GLY A 198 -1.35 12.53 -7.67
CA GLY A 198 -2.43 13.48 -7.38
C GLY A 198 -3.14 13.27 -6.05
N PHE A 199 -2.83 12.21 -5.29
CA PHE A 199 -3.41 11.95 -3.98
C PHE A 199 -2.33 11.88 -2.90
N ILE A 200 -2.29 12.91 -2.05
CA ILE A 200 -1.39 12.98 -0.89
C ILE A 200 -2.23 13.23 0.36
N ASP A 201 -2.36 12.22 1.22
CA ASP A 201 -2.99 12.39 2.54
C ASP A 201 -2.02 13.14 3.48
N GLN A 202 -2.16 14.46 3.54
CA GLN A 202 -1.39 15.30 4.46
C GLN A 202 -1.64 14.97 5.95
N LYS A 203 -2.74 14.28 6.28
CA LYS A 203 -3.14 13.90 7.64
C LYS A 203 -2.91 12.41 7.90
N ARG A 204 -2.02 11.76 7.14
CA ARG A 204 -1.67 10.35 7.30
C ARG A 204 -1.01 10.13 8.67
N LYS A 205 -1.54 9.16 9.43
CA LYS A 205 -0.89 8.69 10.65
C LYS A 205 0.32 7.83 10.28
N ARG A 206 1.37 7.85 11.10
CA ARG A 206 2.58 7.03 10.88
C ARG A 206 2.70 5.87 11.86
N THR A 207 1.82 5.79 12.86
CA THR A 207 1.95 4.85 13.97
C THR A 207 0.64 4.14 14.26
N ILE A 208 0.73 2.91 14.77
CA ILE A 208 -0.41 2.13 15.24
C ILE A 208 -0.25 1.78 16.72
N SER A 209 -1.36 1.50 17.40
CA SER A 209 -1.37 1.02 18.79
C SER A 209 -1.42 -0.51 18.90
N TYR A 210 -1.58 -1.21 17.78
CA TYR A 210 -1.67 -2.67 17.74
C TYR A 210 -0.29 -3.30 17.76
N ARG A 211 -0.17 -4.48 18.39
CA ARG A 211 1.08 -5.24 18.49
C ARG A 211 0.85 -6.69 18.10
N ASN A 212 1.90 -7.33 17.63
CA ASN A 212 1.92 -8.77 17.39
C ASN A 212 1.68 -9.53 18.70
N CYS A 213 0.91 -10.61 18.63
CA CYS A 213 0.67 -11.49 19.77
C CYS A 213 1.78 -12.54 19.83
N GLY A 214 2.47 -12.64 20.97
CA GLY A 214 3.53 -13.62 21.21
C GLY A 214 4.95 -13.03 21.20
N GLU A 215 5.15 -11.83 20.67
CA GLU A 215 6.41 -11.07 20.77
C GLU A 215 6.28 -10.04 21.89
N GLY A 216 6.52 -10.46 23.15
CA GLY A 216 6.46 -9.55 24.29
C GLY A 216 6.20 -10.16 25.66
N ARG A 217 6.92 -11.23 26.03
CA ARG A 217 7.43 -11.42 27.39
C ARG A 217 8.87 -11.90 27.32
N ASP A 218 9.74 -11.04 26.76
CA ASP A 218 11.09 -11.02 27.29
C ASP A 218 11.01 -10.40 28.69
N ASN A 219 11.21 -11.25 29.69
CA ASN A 219 11.33 -10.88 31.09
C ASN A 219 12.57 -10.01 31.27
N ASN A 220 12.48 -8.73 30.94
CA ASN A 220 13.47 -7.76 31.39
C ASN A 220 12.90 -6.34 31.45
N GLU A 221 12.00 -6.12 32.41
CA GLU A 221 11.93 -4.81 33.04
C GLU A 221 11.53 -4.91 34.52
N LYS A 222 12.52 -4.59 35.35
CA LYS A 222 12.42 -3.98 36.69
C LYS A 222 12.03 -4.90 37.84
N THR A 223 13.05 -5.61 38.34
CA THR A 223 13.26 -5.79 39.78
C THR A 223 13.27 -4.41 40.45
N LYS A 224 12.10 -3.96 40.93
CA LYS A 224 12.03 -2.83 41.86
C LYS A 224 12.73 -3.26 43.15
N LYS A 225 13.99 -2.86 43.32
CA LYS A 225 14.66 -2.87 44.62
C LYS A 225 13.89 -1.95 45.55
N SER A 226 13.18 -2.60 46.48
CA SER A 226 12.79 -2.16 47.81
C SER A 226 13.38 -0.82 48.25
N THR A 227 12.48 0.12 48.49
CA THR A 227 12.71 1.29 49.34
C THR A 227 12.76 0.79 50.79
N PHE A 228 13.93 0.81 51.42
CA PHE A 228 14.02 0.71 52.89
C PHE A 228 14.86 1.89 53.40
N SER A 229 14.19 2.77 54.14
CA SER A 229 14.76 3.90 54.84
C SER A 229 15.48 3.46 56.13
N SER A 230 16.70 3.96 56.29
CA SER A 230 17.38 4.33 57.54
C SER A 230 17.26 3.43 58.78
N ILE A 231 18.37 2.77 59.15
CA ILE A 231 18.77 2.63 60.56
C ILE A 231 20.28 2.90 60.69
N PHE A 232 20.59 3.84 61.57
CA PHE A 232 21.91 4.23 62.07
C PHE A 232 22.66 3.06 62.73
N PHE A 233 23.98 2.96 62.54
CA PHE A 233 24.92 2.57 63.61
C PHE A 233 26.30 3.21 63.38
N LYS A 234 26.88 3.74 64.46
CA LYS A 234 28.09 4.59 64.57
C LYS A 234 29.40 3.79 64.60
N SER A 235 30.50 4.48 64.21
CA SER A 235 31.87 4.46 64.81
C SER A 235 32.73 3.20 64.53
N SER A 236 34.04 3.25 64.27
CA SER A 236 35.11 4.16 64.73
C SER A 236 36.27 4.29 63.74
N ALA A 237 37.14 5.27 64.02
CA ALA A 237 38.35 5.63 63.30
C ALA A 237 39.56 4.70 63.58
N SER A 238 40.50 4.63 62.62
CA SER A 238 41.93 4.45 62.93
C SER A 238 42.82 4.93 61.77
N ARG A 239 43.99 5.44 62.15
CA ARG A 239 45.00 6.22 61.41
C ARG A 239 46.11 5.34 60.78
N ARG A 240 46.99 6.04 60.02
CA ARG A 240 48.43 5.77 59.71
C ARG A 240 48.71 4.95 58.43
N THR A 241 49.15 5.53 57.30
CA THR A 241 50.46 6.12 56.87
C THR A 241 51.13 5.24 55.79
N PRO A 242 52.03 5.79 54.94
CA PRO A 242 52.15 5.44 53.52
C PRO A 242 53.41 4.62 53.16
N LEU A 243 53.46 4.06 51.94
CA LEU A 243 54.69 3.67 51.22
C LEU A 243 54.33 3.51 49.72
N ALA A 244 54.66 4.44 48.83
CA ALA A 244 55.92 4.62 48.09
C ALA A 244 56.07 3.74 46.83
N ARG A 245 56.20 4.44 45.68
CA ARG A 245 56.98 4.13 44.47
C ARG A 245 56.53 2.90 43.64
N MET A 246 56.31 3.01 42.33
CA MET A 246 57.31 3.35 41.32
C MET A 246 56.64 3.83 40.02
N SER A 247 57.21 4.88 39.44
CA SER A 247 56.92 5.41 38.12
C SER A 247 57.54 4.55 37.02
N TYR A 248 56.92 4.44 35.85
CA TYR A 248 57.65 4.52 34.57
C TYR A 248 56.74 5.12 33.49
N VAL A 249 57.25 6.20 32.91
CA VAL A 249 56.73 6.94 31.78
C VAL A 249 57.30 6.30 30.52
N LEU A 250 56.48 6.06 29.49
CA LEU A 250 56.98 6.03 28.12
C LEU A 250 56.04 6.79 27.17
N ILE A 251 56.66 7.80 26.59
CA ILE A 251 56.23 8.82 25.64
C ILE A 251 55.67 8.22 24.34
N MET A 252 54.56 8.74 23.83
CA MET A 252 54.19 8.65 22.41
C MET A 252 53.89 10.07 21.89
N TYR A 253 54.62 10.44 20.84
CA TYR A 253 54.74 11.77 20.28
C TYR A 253 53.46 12.30 19.62
N LEU A 254 53.32 13.62 19.74
CA LEU A 254 52.38 14.52 19.06
C LEU A 254 52.60 14.55 17.54
N ALA A 255 51.51 14.67 16.77
CA ALA A 255 51.35 15.70 15.75
C ALA A 255 49.89 15.77 15.25
N ARG A 256 49.20 16.84 15.66
CA ARG A 256 47.99 17.41 15.06
C ARG A 256 48.39 18.81 14.60
N MET A 257 48.23 19.16 13.33
CA MET A 257 47.94 20.51 12.80
C MET A 257 47.73 20.36 11.28
N ALA A 258 46.50 20.57 10.79
CA ALA A 258 45.94 21.87 10.40
C ALA A 258 46.32 22.25 8.96
N MET A 259 45.46 21.85 8.02
CA MET A 259 44.96 22.65 6.90
C MET A 259 43.65 22.01 6.43
#